data_AF-A0AAN8ZWU3-F1
#
_entry.id   AF-A0AAN8ZWU3-F1
#
_cell.length_a   1.000
_cell.length_b   1.000
_cell.length_c   1.000
_cell.angle_alpha   90.00
_cell.angle_beta   90.00
_cell.angle_gamma   90.00
#
_symmetry.space_group_name_H-M   'P 1'
#
loop_
_entity.id
_entity.type
_entity.pdbx_description
1 polymer ?
#
loop_
_entity_poly.entity_id
_entity_poly.type
_entity_poly.pdbx_seq_one_letter_code
_entity_poly.pdbx_strand_id
1 'polypeptide(L)' 'CEYGYGGVACEEPDHDNPLYVSEPFTNPVSESANILKMTGGKSSLQCGVVGSGTAAVFMGGGPRAITTVD' A
#
# COMPACT_ATOMS: atom_id res chain seq x y z
N CYS A 1 -7.12 -1.46 -22.22
CA CYS A 1 -7.13 -1.00 -20.83
C CYS A 1 -6.44 -2.02 -19.97
N GLU A 2 -5.93 -1.60 -18.81
CA GLU A 2 -5.41 -2.55 -17.83
C GLU A 2 -6.55 -3.40 -17.26
N TYR A 3 -6.22 -4.54 -16.67
CA TYR A 3 -7.22 -5.39 -16.03
C TYR A 3 -7.89 -4.61 -14.88
N GLY A 4 -9.22 -4.52 -14.88
CA GLY A 4 -9.98 -3.71 -13.94
C GLY A 4 -10.43 -2.34 -14.46
N TYR A 5 -10.12 -1.98 -15.71
CA TYR A 5 -10.53 -0.71 -16.33
C TYR A 5 -11.12 -0.91 -17.73
N GLY A 6 -12.13 -0.11 -18.06
CA GLY A 6 -12.85 -0.03 -19.33
C GLY A 6 -13.06 1.42 -19.78
N GLY A 7 -13.96 1.65 -20.74
CA GLY A 7 -14.16 2.96 -21.36
C GLY A 7 -13.27 3.21 -22.58
N VAL A 8 -13.49 4.33 -23.27
CA VAL A 8 -12.80 4.66 -24.53
C VAL A 8 -11.33 5.03 -24.29
N ALA A 9 -11.07 5.63 -23.13
CA ALA A 9 -9.76 6.09 -22.68
C ALA A 9 -9.26 5.31 -21.43
N CYS A 10 -9.90 4.20 -21.06
CA CYS A 10 -9.60 3.42 -19.86
C CYS A 10 -9.94 4.15 -18.55
N GLU A 11 -10.99 4.98 -18.58
CA GLU A 11 -11.43 5.86 -17.51
C GLU A 11 -12.50 5.26 -16.58
N GLU A 12 -13.10 4.13 -16.97
CA GLU A 12 -14.18 3.48 -16.22
C GLU A 12 -13.61 2.31 -15.41
N PRO A 13 -13.46 2.40 -14.08
CA PRO A 13 -13.03 1.26 -13.30
C PRO A 13 -14.16 0.22 -13.20
N ASP A 14 -13.80 -1.07 -13.19
CA ASP A 14 -14.76 -2.18 -13.03
C ASP A 14 -15.41 -2.19 -11.63
N HIS A 15 -14.74 -1.57 -10.65
CA HIS A 15 -15.17 -1.45 -9.26
C HIS A 15 -14.90 -0.03 -8.73
N ASP A 16 -15.77 0.48 -7.87
CA ASP A 16 -15.56 1.76 -7.22
C ASP A 16 -14.34 1.73 -6.30
N ASN A 17 -13.51 2.77 -6.37
CA ASN A 17 -12.36 2.92 -5.50
C ASN A 17 -12.80 3.16 -4.04
N PRO A 18 -12.02 2.69 -3.05
CA PRO A 18 -12.33 2.93 -1.65
C PRO A 18 -12.28 4.42 -1.31
N LEU A 19 -13.35 4.93 -0.71
CA LEU A 19 -13.43 6.33 -0.26
C LEU A 19 -12.52 6.64 0.94
N TYR A 20 -12.08 5.61 1.66
CA TYR A 20 -11.24 5.72 2.85
C TYR A 20 -10.25 4.56 2.91
N VAL A 21 -9.02 4.84 3.33
CA VAL A 21 -7.96 3.84 3.52
C VAL A 21 -7.45 3.90 4.96
N SER A 22 -7.34 2.74 5.61
CA SER A 22 -6.77 2.59 6.94
C SER A 22 -5.85 1.37 6.97
N GLU A 23 -4.55 1.60 7.14
CA GLU A 23 -3.53 0.56 7.13
C GLU A 23 -2.71 0.60 8.42
N PRO A 24 -2.89 -0.35 9.35
CA PRO A 24 -2.17 -0.37 10.62
C PRO A 24 -0.77 -1.01 10.50
N PHE A 25 -0.43 -1.66 9.38
CA PHE A 25 0.83 -2.39 9.16
C PHE A 25 1.07 -3.54 10.14
N THR A 26 0.01 -4.13 10.69
CA THR A 26 0.07 -5.31 11.56
C THR A 26 0.54 -6.55 10.80
N ASN A 27 0.13 -6.67 9.53
CA ASN A 27 0.51 -7.78 8.65
C ASN A 27 1.58 -7.34 7.63
N PRO A 28 2.26 -8.30 6.96
CA PRO A 28 3.10 -7.98 5.82
C PRO A 28 2.31 -7.24 4.73
N VAL A 29 2.94 -6.27 4.06
CA VAL A 29 2.28 -5.49 2.98
C VAL A 29 1.78 -6.37 1.83
N SER A 30 2.38 -7.54 1.59
CA SER A 30 1.89 -8.50 0.59
C SER A 30 0.47 -9.03 0.85
N GLU A 31 -0.04 -8.83 2.07
CA GLU A 31 -1.39 -9.25 2.49
C GLU A 31 -2.35 -8.05 2.64
N SER A 32 -1.89 -6.82 2.41
CA SER A 32 -2.72 -5.63 2.50
C SER A 32 -3.55 -5.46 1.22
N ALA A 33 -4.85 -5.24 1.38
CA ALA A 33 -5.73 -4.81 0.28
C ALA A 33 -5.59 -3.31 -0.05
N ASN A 34 -4.97 -2.54 0.84
CA ASN A 34 -4.85 -1.08 0.73
C ASN A 34 -3.59 -0.65 -0.02
N ILE A 35 -2.54 -1.48 0.02
CA ILE A 35 -1.20 -1.13 -0.45
C ILE A 35 -0.86 -1.93 -1.70
N LEU A 36 -0.75 -1.24 -2.83
CA LEU A 36 -0.32 -1.84 -4.10
C LEU A 36 1.16 -2.26 -4.04
N LYS A 37 2.02 -1.42 -3.45
CA LYS A 37 3.47 -1.68 -3.43
C LYS A 37 4.17 -0.96 -2.29
N MET A 38 5.16 -1.63 -1.69
CA MET A 38 6.15 -1.00 -0.81
C MET A 38 7.56 -1.32 -1.30
N THR A 39 8.39 -0.28 -1.46
CA THR A 39 9.78 -0.37 -1.93
C THR A 39 10.71 0.17 -0.84
N GLY A 40 11.75 -0.58 -0.50
CA GLY A 40 12.75 -0.16 0.50
C GLY A 40 12.22 -0.14 1.95
N GLY A 41 11.09 -0.80 2.21
CA GLY A 41 10.48 -0.88 3.53
C GLY A 41 9.96 -2.28 3.87
N LYS A 42 9.63 -2.49 5.15
CA LYS A 42 8.99 -3.71 5.69
C LYS A 42 8.14 -3.39 6.91
N SER A 43 7.09 -4.16 7.17
CA SER A 43 6.37 -4.12 8.45
C SER A 43 7.29 -4.63 9.57
N SER A 44 7.62 -3.78 10.56
CA SER A 44 8.61 -4.11 11.59
C SER A 44 8.46 -3.28 12.87
N LEU A 45 8.98 -3.79 13.99
CA LEU A 45 9.10 -3.10 15.28
C LEU A 45 10.44 -2.36 15.44
N GLN A 46 11.27 -2.27 14.40
CA GLN A 46 12.62 -1.72 14.51
C GLN A 46 12.66 -0.23 14.90
N CYS A 47 11.60 0.53 14.62
CA CYS A 47 11.43 1.90 15.08
C CYS A 47 10.71 2.01 16.45
N GLY A 48 10.47 0.89 17.14
CA GLY A 48 9.58 0.82 18.29
C GLY A 48 8.11 0.87 17.88
N VAL A 49 7.24 1.15 18.86
CA VAL A 49 5.79 1.32 18.63
C VAL A 49 5.52 2.77 18.23
N VAL A 50 5.13 2.99 16.99
CA VAL A 50 4.80 4.33 16.46
C VAL A 50 3.29 4.64 16.61
N GLY A 51 2.44 3.64 16.35
CA GLY A 51 0.99 3.71 16.58
C GLY A 51 0.54 2.57 17.47
N SER A 52 0.36 1.39 16.89
CA SER A 52 0.10 0.15 17.61
C SER A 52 0.77 -1.01 16.87
N GLY A 53 1.51 -1.85 17.59
CA GLY A 53 2.23 -2.97 16.98
C GLY A 53 3.35 -2.53 16.03
N THR A 54 3.49 -3.26 14.92
CA THR A 54 4.48 -3.02 13.86
C THR A 54 4.16 -1.76 13.05
N ALA A 55 5.17 -1.19 12.39
CA ALA A 55 5.03 -0.05 11.49
C ALA A 55 5.69 -0.33 10.14
N ALA A 56 5.35 0.44 9.11
CA ALA A 56 6.12 0.47 7.87
C ALA A 56 7.48 1.13 8.13
N VAL A 57 8.55 0.33 8.17
CA VAL A 57 9.90 0.80 8.46
C VAL A 57 10.73 0.79 7.18
N PHE A 58 11.16 1.98 6.74
CA PHE A 58 12.02 2.18 5.57
C PHE A 58 13.47 2.36 5.98
N MET A 59 14.35 1.47 5.52
CA MET A 59 15.76 1.44 5.91
C MET A 59 16.67 1.02 4.76
N GLY A 60 17.94 1.41 4.81
CA GLY A 60 18.92 1.13 3.76
C GLY A 60 18.92 2.17 2.63
N GLY A 61 19.86 2.06 1.69
CA GLY A 61 19.95 2.95 0.54
C GLY A 61 18.96 2.61 -0.58
N GLY A 62 18.75 3.53 -1.52
CA GLY A 62 17.86 3.34 -2.67
C GLY A 62 16.44 3.90 -2.49
N PRO A 63 15.52 3.62 -3.43
CA PRO A 63 14.16 4.14 -3.40
C PRO A 63 13.37 3.67 -2.17
N ARG A 64 12.64 4.60 -1.56
CA ARG A 64 11.77 4.36 -0.40
C ARG A 64 10.40 4.93 -0.71
N ALA A 65 9.43 4.07 -0.98
CA ALA A 65 8.10 4.48 -1.41
C ALA A 65 7.05 3.47 -0.99
N ILE A 66 5.85 3.96 -0.76
CA ILE A 66 4.65 3.16 -0.62
C ILE A 66 3.57 3.74 -1.55
N THR A 67 2.83 2.86 -2.20
CA THR A 67 1.78 3.22 -3.15
C THR A 67 0.52 2.48 -2.74
N THR A 68 -0.59 3.20 -2.57
CA THR A 68 -1.90 2.61 -2.30
C THR A 68 -2.49 2.00 -3.56
N VAL A 69 -3.56 1.23 -3.40
CA VAL A 69 -4.48 1.01 -4.53
C VAL A 69 -5.16 2.34 -4.92
N ASP A 70 -5.67 2.40 -6.14
CA ASP A 70 -6.43 3.54 -6.64
C ASP A 70 -7.80 3.65 -5.97
#